data_AF-A0A917VKZ3-F1
#
_entry.id   AF-A0A917VKZ3-F1
#
_cell.length_a   1.000
_cell.length_b   1.000
_cell.length_c   1.000
_cell.angle_alpha   90.00
_cell.angle_beta   90.00
_cell.angle_gamma   90.00
#
_symmetry.space_group_name_H-M   'P 1'
#
loop_
_entity.id
_entity.type
_entity.pdbx_description
1 polymer ?
#
loop_
_entity_poly.entity_id
_entity_poly.type
_entity_poly.pdbx_seq_one_letter_code
_entity_poly.pdbx_strand_id
1 'polypeptide(L)'
;MSACADLRMSLGVYALGALDPEEAVLVEAHLATCPECRAEFEEISGLGDLLARVSEEDIEQASRPPQAVLDRLIAASARRRRLHRLMFGLAASVLAVVVGGTAWMVADGRPSGGGDTAVVAVGAPAASRAAPEAAARGQQSTGEGPAEAKRFGGTQAPVQSPLVAADLQQGTPPPAALRSPGPQTRVPLEKRQGPVQARIVMTPGGEGTSIEVSVSGVADGTSCRVIALGLDGTESPVASWTVGGGDKNTAEATFAGHTELTIDRIRGFVISDSTGKRLLSIDYTP
;
A
#
# COMPACT_ATOMS: atom_id res chain seq x y z
N MET A 1 7.98 -39.36 18.28
CA MET A 1 8.03 -37.94 18.70
C MET A 1 7.81 -36.98 17.53
N SER A 2 8.38 -37.18 16.32
CA SER A 2 8.10 -36.29 15.16
C SER A 2 6.63 -36.24 14.77
N ALA A 3 5.95 -37.38 14.70
CA ALA A 3 4.52 -37.42 14.39
C ALA A 3 3.65 -36.64 15.41
N CYS A 4 4.08 -36.56 16.67
CA CYS A 4 3.38 -35.76 17.68
C CYS A 4 3.56 -34.25 17.38
N ALA A 5 4.76 -33.83 17.01
CA ALA A 5 5.03 -32.44 16.63
C ALA A 5 4.28 -32.01 15.37
N ASP A 6 4.18 -32.88 14.37
CA ASP A 6 3.46 -32.60 13.13
C ASP A 6 1.94 -32.49 13.38
N LEU A 7 1.37 -33.39 14.20
CA LEU A 7 -0.04 -33.31 14.58
C LEU A 7 -0.34 -32.12 15.49
N ARG A 8 0.61 -31.71 16.33
CA ARG A 8 0.49 -30.53 17.19
C ARG A 8 0.20 -29.27 16.38
N MET A 9 0.90 -29.08 15.26
CA MET A 9 0.67 -27.96 14.35
C MET A 9 -0.73 -27.99 13.71
N SER A 10 -1.29 -29.18 13.53
CA SER A 10 -2.60 -29.40 12.91
C SER A 10 -3.78 -29.14 13.86
N LEU A 11 -3.54 -29.08 15.18
CA LEU A 11 -4.61 -28.90 16.19
C LEU A 11 -5.38 -27.59 16.03
N GLY A 12 -4.72 -26.50 15.64
CA GLY A 12 -5.39 -25.22 15.44
C GLY A 12 -6.37 -25.23 14.25
N VAL A 13 -5.96 -25.85 13.14
CA VAL A 13 -6.79 -25.98 11.94
C VAL A 13 -7.96 -26.94 12.20
N TYR A 14 -7.70 -28.03 12.94
CA TYR A 14 -8.73 -28.95 13.39
C TYR A 14 -9.74 -28.27 14.34
N ALA A 15 -9.29 -27.46 15.30
CA ALA A 15 -10.16 -26.72 16.22
C ALA A 15 -11.09 -25.73 15.50
N LEU A 16 -10.63 -25.13 14.39
CA LEU A 16 -11.43 -24.24 13.55
C LEU A 16 -12.31 -24.98 12.52
N GLY A 17 -12.25 -26.31 12.49
CA GLY A 17 -13.01 -27.13 11.54
C GLY A 17 -12.58 -26.97 10.08
N ALA A 18 -11.34 -26.52 9.85
CA ALA A 18 -10.81 -26.20 8.53
C ALA A 18 -9.85 -27.27 7.97
N LEU A 19 -9.79 -28.43 8.63
CA LEU A 19 -8.93 -29.54 8.23
C LEU A 19 -9.66 -30.49 7.27
N ASP A 20 -8.95 -31.08 6.32
CA ASP A 20 -9.53 -32.08 5.42
C ASP A 20 -10.00 -33.32 6.21
N PRO A 21 -11.09 -33.98 5.78
CA PRO A 21 -11.71 -35.06 6.55
C PRO A 21 -10.77 -36.26 6.76
N GLU A 22 -9.84 -36.51 5.84
CA GLU A 22 -8.84 -37.58 5.96
C GLU A 22 -7.76 -37.27 7.00
N GLU A 23 -7.35 -36.00 7.11
CA GLU A 23 -6.39 -35.54 8.12
C GLU A 23 -7.04 -35.44 9.50
N ALA A 24 -8.32 -35.06 9.57
CA ALA A 24 -9.10 -35.03 10.81
C ALA A 24 -9.13 -36.40 11.51
N VAL A 25 -9.30 -37.49 10.76
CA VAL A 25 -9.27 -38.86 11.31
C VAL A 25 -7.90 -39.18 11.95
N LEU A 26 -6.80 -38.70 11.36
CA LEU A 26 -5.46 -38.89 11.94
C LEU A 26 -5.31 -38.14 13.25
N VAL A 27 -5.81 -36.90 13.32
CA VAL A 27 -5.81 -36.08 14.54
C VAL A 27 -6.67 -36.71 15.63
N GLU A 28 -7.89 -37.14 15.31
CA GLU A 28 -8.80 -37.82 16.26
C GLU A 28 -8.19 -39.10 16.84
N ALA A 29 -7.60 -39.94 15.98
CA ALA A 29 -6.92 -41.17 16.41
C ALA A 29 -5.74 -40.88 17.36
N HIS A 30 -5.01 -39.79 17.12
CA HIS A 30 -3.92 -39.38 17.99
C HIS A 30 -4.41 -38.79 19.32
N LEU A 31 -5.42 -37.92 19.29
CA LEU A 31 -6.03 -37.35 20.50
C LEU A 31 -6.56 -38.44 21.44
N ALA A 32 -7.06 -39.55 20.90
CA ALA A 32 -7.49 -40.71 21.68
C ALA A 32 -6.36 -41.34 22.53
N THR A 33 -5.09 -41.20 22.10
CA THR A 33 -3.94 -41.91 22.69
C THR A 33 -2.89 -40.99 23.33
N CYS A 34 -2.86 -39.70 23.01
CA CYS A 34 -1.87 -38.73 23.49
C CYS A 34 -2.49 -37.69 24.45
N PRO A 35 -2.16 -37.71 25.76
CA PRO A 35 -2.71 -36.75 26.72
C PRO A 35 -2.15 -35.33 26.56
N GLU A 36 -0.93 -35.17 26.05
CA GLU A 36 -0.31 -33.84 25.86
C GLU A 36 -1.01 -33.04 24.76
N CYS A 37 -1.26 -33.65 23.60
CA CYS A 37 -2.02 -33.02 22.51
C CYS A 37 -3.47 -32.76 22.89
N ARG A 38 -4.05 -33.57 23.78
CA ARG A 38 -5.42 -33.34 24.28
C ARG A 38 -5.51 -32.09 25.15
N ALA A 39 -4.57 -31.93 26.08
CA ALA A 39 -4.51 -30.75 26.95
C ALA A 39 -4.33 -29.45 26.13
N GLU A 40 -3.49 -29.50 25.10
CA GLU A 40 -3.33 -28.36 24.19
C GLU A 40 -4.55 -28.08 23.31
N PHE A 41 -5.20 -29.13 22.80
CA PHE A 41 -6.44 -28.96 22.05
C PHE A 41 -7.51 -28.29 22.91
N GLU A 42 -7.63 -28.66 24.19
CA GLU A 42 -8.55 -28.03 25.14
C GLU A 42 -8.23 -26.52 25.30
N GLU A 43 -6.95 -26.15 25.41
CA GLU A 43 -6.52 -24.74 25.47
C GLU A 43 -6.93 -23.94 24.23
N ILE A 44 -6.73 -24.51 23.04
CA ILE A 44 -7.05 -23.85 21.76
C ILE A 44 -8.56 -23.80 21.51
N SER A 45 -9.29 -24.87 21.85
CA SER A 45 -10.73 -25.00 21.59
C SER A 45 -11.56 -23.91 22.28
N GLY A 46 -11.11 -23.43 23.46
CA GLY A 46 -11.75 -22.32 24.14
C GLY A 46 -11.74 -21.00 23.36
N LEU A 47 -10.75 -20.78 22.49
CA LEU A 47 -10.74 -19.63 21.57
C LEU A 47 -11.74 -19.81 20.42
N GLY A 48 -11.89 -21.04 19.91
CA GLY A 48 -12.88 -21.38 18.89
C GLY A 48 -14.30 -21.03 19.33
N ASP A 49 -14.63 -21.31 20.59
CA ASP A 49 -15.93 -20.96 21.17
C ASP A 49 -16.18 -19.44 21.23
N LEU A 50 -15.13 -18.64 21.45
CA LEU A 50 -15.23 -17.18 21.41
C LEU A 50 -15.42 -16.67 19.98
N LEU A 51 -14.67 -17.23 19.03
CA LEU A 51 -14.80 -16.88 17.61
C LEU A 51 -16.17 -17.27 17.04
N ALA A 52 -16.79 -18.36 17.54
CA ALA A 52 -18.14 -18.76 17.17
C ALA A 52 -19.23 -17.73 17.55
N ARG A 53 -18.90 -16.74 18.39
CA ARG A 53 -19.82 -15.65 18.78
C ARG A 53 -19.79 -14.48 17.80
N VAL A 54 -18.80 -14.41 16.91
CA VAL A 54 -18.66 -13.35 15.91
C VAL A 54 -19.69 -13.60 14.81
N SER A 55 -20.55 -12.62 14.55
CA SER A 55 -21.53 -12.70 13.48
C SER A 55 -20.94 -12.31 12.13
N GLU A 56 -21.61 -12.70 11.04
CA GLU A 56 -21.22 -12.26 9.69
C GLU A 56 -21.23 -10.73 9.56
N GLU A 57 -22.16 -10.05 10.24
CA GLU A 57 -22.22 -8.58 10.28
C GLU A 57 -20.99 -7.96 10.97
N ASP A 58 -20.50 -8.57 12.04
CA ASP A 58 -19.27 -8.12 12.72
C ASP A 58 -18.04 -8.22 11.80
N ILE A 59 -17.96 -9.30 11.00
CA ILE A 59 -16.88 -9.52 10.03
C ILE A 59 -16.96 -8.50 8.90
N GLU A 60 -18.15 -8.25 8.36
CA GLU A 60 -18.36 -7.22 7.34
C GLU A 60 -18.00 -5.83 7.87
N GLN A 61 -18.39 -5.52 9.10
CA GLN A 61 -18.09 -4.23 9.71
C GLN A 61 -16.59 -4.03 9.94
N ALA A 62 -15.87 -5.05 10.42
CA ALA A 62 -14.43 -5.01 10.59
C ALA A 62 -13.69 -4.86 9.24
N SER A 63 -14.24 -5.44 8.17
CA SER A 63 -13.67 -5.39 6.82
C SER A 63 -13.93 -4.07 6.09
N ARG A 64 -14.92 -3.29 6.52
CA ARG A 64 -15.23 -1.98 5.93
C ARG A 64 -14.20 -0.95 6.36
N PRO A 65 -13.54 -0.24 5.43
CA PRO A 65 -12.66 0.86 5.79
C PRO A 65 -13.45 1.96 6.51
N PRO A 66 -12.84 2.70 7.46
CA PRO A 66 -13.51 3.81 8.12
C PRO A 66 -14.05 4.81 7.08
N GLN A 67 -15.35 5.11 7.15
CA GLN A 67 -16.03 5.98 6.16
C GLN A 67 -15.32 7.34 6.00
N ALA A 68 -14.76 7.88 7.10
CA ALA A 68 -13.98 9.12 7.08
C ALA A 68 -12.76 9.07 6.13
N VAL A 69 -12.12 7.91 5.98
CA VAL A 69 -10.99 7.73 5.05
C VAL A 69 -11.51 7.67 3.62
N LEU A 70 -12.58 6.91 3.37
CA LEU A 70 -13.19 6.81 2.05
C LEU A 70 -13.69 8.17 1.56
N ASP A 71 -14.39 8.92 2.41
CA ASP A 71 -14.88 10.27 2.12
C ASP A 71 -13.73 11.23 1.81
N ARG A 72 -12.63 11.15 2.57
CA ARG A 72 -11.44 11.98 2.34
C ARG A 72 -10.81 11.67 0.98
N LEU A 73 -10.75 10.39 0.58
CA LEU A 73 -10.22 9.98 -0.73
C LEU A 73 -11.14 10.43 -1.88
N ILE A 74 -12.46 10.27 -1.73
CA ILE A 74 -13.45 10.74 -2.72
C ILE A 74 -13.35 12.26 -2.85
N ALA A 75 -13.34 13.00 -1.75
CA ALA A 75 -13.22 14.46 -1.74
C ALA A 75 -11.89 14.93 -2.36
N ALA A 76 -10.77 14.28 -2.05
CA ALA A 76 -9.46 14.59 -2.63
C ALA A 76 -9.46 14.36 -4.15
N SER A 77 -10.04 13.25 -4.62
CA SER A 77 -10.14 12.95 -6.05
C SER A 77 -11.05 13.93 -6.80
N ALA A 78 -12.17 14.33 -6.19
CA ALA A 78 -13.09 15.32 -6.75
C ALA A 78 -12.41 16.71 -6.87
N ARG A 79 -11.65 17.12 -5.84
CA ARG A 79 -10.87 18.36 -5.87
C ARG A 79 -9.85 18.34 -7.00
N ARG A 80 -9.11 17.24 -7.19
CA ARG A 80 -8.13 17.11 -8.28
C ARG A 80 -8.78 17.24 -9.66
N ARG A 81 -9.92 16.58 -9.89
CA ARG A 81 -10.68 16.70 -11.15
C ARG A 81 -11.15 18.13 -11.41
N ARG A 82 -11.66 18.82 -10.39
CA ARG A 82 -12.09 20.23 -10.50
C ARG A 82 -10.91 21.15 -10.86
N LEU A 83 -9.77 20.98 -10.20
CA LEU A 83 -8.55 21.75 -10.49
C LEU A 83 -8.08 21.51 -11.93
N HIS A 84 -8.03 20.27 -12.41
CA HIS A 84 -7.68 19.99 -13.80
C HIS A 84 -8.65 20.66 -14.79
N ARG A 85 -9.96 20.59 -14.56
CA ARG A 85 -10.95 21.26 -15.43
C ARG A 85 -10.75 22.77 -15.50
N LEU A 86 -10.48 23.41 -14.36
CA LEU A 86 -10.18 24.85 -14.31
C LEU A 86 -8.87 25.18 -15.05
N MET A 87 -7.82 24.37 -14.87
CA MET A 87 -6.55 24.53 -15.58
C MET A 87 -6.71 24.37 -17.10
N PHE A 88 -7.45 23.37 -17.55
CA PHE A 88 -7.73 23.19 -18.98
C PHE A 88 -8.58 24.33 -19.56
N GLY A 89 -9.52 24.88 -18.79
CA GLY A 89 -10.28 26.07 -19.18
C GLY A 89 -9.39 27.31 -19.35
N LEU A 90 -8.47 27.55 -18.42
CA LEU A 90 -7.50 28.65 -18.52
C LEU A 90 -6.54 28.46 -19.71
N ALA A 91 -5.98 27.27 -19.90
CA ALA A 91 -5.11 26.97 -21.04
C ALA A 91 -5.81 27.19 -22.39
N ALA A 92 -7.08 26.77 -22.51
CA ALA A 92 -7.89 27.02 -23.70
C ALA A 92 -8.15 28.52 -23.93
N SER A 93 -8.38 29.31 -22.87
CA SER A 93 -8.57 30.76 -22.99
C SER A 93 -7.32 31.49 -23.47
N VAL A 94 -6.12 31.11 -23.00
CA VAL A 94 -4.84 31.66 -23.47
C VAL A 94 -4.63 31.35 -24.96
N LEU A 95 -4.90 30.12 -25.38
CA LEU A 95 -4.84 29.74 -26.80
C LEU A 95 -5.82 30.56 -27.65
N ALA A 96 -7.05 30.79 -27.19
CA ALA A 96 -8.03 31.60 -27.91
C ALA A 96 -7.60 33.07 -28.02
N VAL A 97 -6.98 33.65 -27.00
CA VAL A 97 -6.43 35.02 -27.05
C VAL A 97 -5.23 35.10 -28.00
N VAL A 98 -4.34 34.10 -28.00
CA VAL A 98 -3.18 34.08 -28.92
C VAL A 98 -3.64 33.92 -30.37
N VAL A 99 -4.53 32.98 -30.66
CA VAL A 99 -5.05 32.74 -32.02
C VAL A 99 -5.96 33.88 -32.48
N GLY A 100 -6.83 34.38 -31.59
CA GLY A 100 -7.70 35.52 -31.86
C GLY A 100 -6.91 36.81 -32.04
N GLY A 101 -5.87 37.02 -31.23
CA GLY A 101 -4.98 38.18 -31.31
C GLY A 101 -4.16 38.20 -32.59
N THR A 102 -3.60 37.07 -33.02
CA THR A 102 -2.90 36.99 -34.32
C THR A 102 -3.84 37.18 -35.50
N ALA A 103 -5.06 36.64 -35.45
CA ALA A 103 -6.06 36.84 -36.50
C ALA A 103 -6.55 38.30 -36.58
N TRP A 104 -6.77 38.95 -35.43
CA TRP A 104 -7.19 40.35 -35.36
C TRP A 104 -6.08 41.29 -35.83
N MET A 105 -4.81 40.98 -35.49
CA MET A 105 -3.65 41.76 -35.93
C MET A 105 -3.38 41.63 -37.44
N VAL A 106 -3.76 40.50 -38.06
CA VAL A 106 -3.75 40.32 -39.53
C VAL A 106 -4.94 41.02 -40.21
N ALA A 107 -6.09 41.10 -39.54
CA ALA A 107 -7.31 41.71 -40.09
C ALA A 107 -7.35 43.24 -39.99
N ASP A 108 -6.73 43.84 -38.95
CA ASP A 108 -6.83 45.30 -38.70
C ASP A 108 -5.83 46.14 -39.52
N GLY A 109 -5.09 45.52 -40.45
CA GLY A 109 -4.52 46.19 -41.63
C GLY A 109 -3.87 47.56 -41.40
N ARG A 110 -3.19 47.79 -40.28
CA ARG A 110 -2.40 49.01 -40.07
C ARG A 110 -1.02 48.79 -40.69
N PRO A 111 -0.66 49.49 -41.77
CA PRO A 111 0.70 49.46 -42.27
C PRO A 111 1.60 50.19 -41.25
N SER A 112 2.29 49.44 -40.40
CA SER A 112 3.46 49.97 -39.73
C SER A 112 4.55 50.13 -40.79
N GLY A 113 4.83 51.39 -41.12
CA GLY A 113 5.92 51.79 -41.99
C GLY A 113 7.24 51.14 -41.57
N GLY A 114 8.05 50.84 -42.59
CA GLY A 114 9.25 50.03 -42.50
C GLY A 114 10.24 50.46 -41.41
N GLY A 115 10.80 49.44 -40.77
CA GLY A 115 12.03 49.47 -39.98
C GLY A 115 12.54 48.05 -39.92
N ASP A 116 13.79 47.86 -40.36
CA ASP A 116 14.46 46.60 -40.67
C ASP A 116 14.16 45.41 -39.73
N THR A 117 13.82 44.28 -40.36
CA THR A 117 13.79 42.98 -39.70
C THR A 117 15.21 42.47 -39.45
N ALA A 118 15.70 42.60 -38.23
CA ALA A 118 16.75 41.72 -37.71
C ALA A 118 16.08 40.47 -37.11
N VAL A 119 15.95 39.42 -37.93
CA VAL A 119 15.60 38.07 -37.46
C VAL A 119 16.83 37.48 -36.75
N VAL A 120 16.81 37.44 -35.42
CA VAL A 120 17.73 36.59 -34.67
C VAL A 120 17.13 35.19 -34.63
N ALA A 121 17.67 34.31 -35.50
CA ALA A 121 17.43 32.88 -35.40
C ALA A 121 18.16 32.33 -34.16
N VAL A 122 17.42 32.00 -33.10
CA VAL A 122 17.92 31.11 -32.06
C VAL A 122 17.61 29.69 -32.50
N GLY A 123 18.66 28.95 -32.83
CA GLY A 123 18.59 27.60 -33.36
C GLY A 123 17.94 26.61 -32.39
N ALA A 124 17.07 25.75 -32.94
CA ALA A 124 16.73 24.48 -32.33
C ALA A 124 17.83 23.45 -32.67
N PRO A 125 18.26 22.57 -31.75
CA PRO A 125 19.07 21.43 -32.13
C PRO A 125 18.20 20.39 -32.83
N ALA A 126 18.70 19.89 -33.96
CA ALA A 126 18.12 18.80 -34.71
C ALA A 126 18.68 17.45 -34.25
N ALA A 127 17.78 16.51 -33.94
CA ALA A 127 17.85 15.06 -34.24
C ALA A 127 16.72 14.37 -33.45
N SER A 128 16.00 13.36 -33.91
CA SER A 128 15.69 12.76 -35.21
C SER A 128 14.49 11.82 -34.93
N ARG A 129 13.76 11.46 -35.97
CA ARG A 129 12.38 10.91 -35.99
C ARG A 129 12.22 9.50 -35.39
N ALA A 130 11.01 9.17 -34.94
CA ALA A 130 10.17 8.08 -35.49
C ALA A 130 8.72 8.11 -34.93
N ALA A 131 7.74 7.85 -35.80
CA ALA A 131 6.29 7.99 -35.60
C ALA A 131 5.64 6.85 -34.76
N PRO A 132 4.32 6.92 -34.50
CA PRO A 132 3.47 6.01 -35.27
C PRO A 132 2.19 6.60 -35.87
N GLU A 133 1.71 5.80 -36.80
CA GLU A 133 0.57 5.89 -37.69
C GLU A 133 -0.78 5.63 -37.01
N ALA A 134 -1.82 6.23 -37.59
CA ALA A 134 -3.19 5.71 -37.75
C ALA A 134 -4.00 5.27 -36.52
N ALA A 135 -5.00 6.08 -36.17
CA ALA A 135 -6.32 5.58 -35.82
C ALA A 135 -7.39 6.42 -36.52
N ALA A 136 -7.93 5.84 -37.60
CA ALA A 136 -9.10 6.33 -38.29
C ALA A 136 -10.34 6.24 -37.39
N ARG A 137 -11.18 7.24 -37.54
CA ARG A 137 -12.51 7.39 -36.96
C ARG A 137 -13.56 6.81 -37.90
N GLY A 138 -14.55 6.14 -37.32
CA GLY A 138 -15.93 6.00 -37.82
C GLY A 138 -16.76 5.30 -36.75
N GLN A 139 -18.02 5.61 -36.46
CA GLN A 139 -18.97 6.62 -36.92
C GLN A 139 -20.18 6.59 -35.94
N GLN A 140 -21.02 7.62 -36.01
CA GLN A 140 -22.20 7.90 -35.18
C GLN A 140 -23.44 7.04 -35.52
N SER A 141 -24.41 6.96 -34.59
CA SER A 141 -25.85 7.28 -34.77
C SER A 141 -26.54 7.17 -33.38
N THR A 142 -27.22 8.20 -32.82
CA THR A 142 -28.63 8.63 -32.99
C THR A 142 -29.62 7.46 -32.93
N GLY A 143 -30.68 7.42 -32.11
CA GLY A 143 -31.36 8.37 -31.23
C GLY A 143 -32.55 7.64 -30.55
N GLU A 144 -33.51 8.43 -30.07
CA GLU A 144 -34.84 8.05 -29.51
C GLU A 144 -34.94 7.74 -27.99
N GLY A 145 -35.66 8.63 -27.27
CA GLY A 145 -36.32 8.33 -25.99
C GLY A 145 -37.65 7.57 -26.21
N PRO A 146 -38.57 7.45 -25.22
CA PRO A 146 -38.83 8.41 -24.14
C PRO A 146 -39.05 7.81 -22.73
N ALA A 147 -39.09 8.74 -21.76
CA ALA A 147 -39.83 8.77 -20.49
C ALA A 147 -40.40 7.48 -19.89
N GLU A 148 -40.12 7.25 -18.60
CA GLU A 148 -41.20 7.11 -17.62
C GLU A 148 -40.74 7.46 -16.19
N ALA A 149 -41.58 8.24 -15.51
CA ALA A 149 -41.43 8.68 -14.14
C ALA A 149 -41.97 7.62 -13.17
N LYS A 150 -41.27 7.38 -12.05
CA LYS A 150 -41.94 7.00 -10.81
C LYS A 150 -41.37 7.76 -9.62
N ARG A 151 -42.22 8.66 -9.12
CA ARG A 151 -42.15 9.19 -7.77
C ARG A 151 -42.50 8.06 -6.80
N PHE A 152 -41.73 7.93 -5.73
CA PHE A 152 -42.26 7.48 -4.46
C PHE A 152 -41.87 8.50 -3.40
N GLY A 153 -42.88 9.24 -2.96
CA GLY A 153 -42.81 10.06 -1.77
C GLY A 153 -42.92 9.17 -0.53
N GLY A 154 -42.04 9.42 0.43
CA GLY A 154 -42.12 8.88 1.78
C GLY A 154 -41.90 10.03 2.75
N THR A 155 -43.01 10.51 3.30
CA THR A 155 -43.14 11.53 4.32
C THR A 155 -42.32 11.20 5.56
N GLN A 156 -41.58 12.17 6.11
CA GLN A 156 -41.42 12.29 7.57
C GLN A 156 -41.26 13.76 7.98
N ALA A 157 -42.10 14.11 8.97
CA ALA A 157 -42.38 15.42 9.51
C ALA A 157 -41.28 15.89 10.49
N PRO A 158 -41.24 17.19 10.86
CA PRO A 158 -40.16 17.75 11.67
C PRO A 158 -40.43 17.47 13.16
N VAL A 159 -39.40 17.08 13.90
CA VAL A 159 -39.44 17.11 15.37
C VAL A 159 -38.31 18.00 15.85
N GLN A 160 -38.72 19.08 16.50
CA GLN A 160 -37.89 20.12 17.07
C GLN A 160 -37.20 19.64 18.37
N SER A 161 -36.07 20.29 18.66
CA SER A 161 -35.14 20.10 19.77
C SER A 161 -35.75 20.20 21.18
N PRO A 162 -34.96 19.93 22.23
CA PRO A 162 -34.23 21.07 22.80
C PRO A 162 -32.74 20.79 23.07
N LEU A 163 -31.97 21.87 22.90
CA LEU A 163 -30.62 22.03 23.41
C LEU A 163 -30.60 21.81 24.93
N VAL A 164 -29.68 20.98 25.40
CA VAL A 164 -29.10 21.12 26.74
C VAL A 164 -27.62 21.38 26.54
N ALA A 165 -27.22 22.61 26.85
CA ALA A 165 -25.83 23.03 26.93
C ALA A 165 -25.16 22.31 28.10
N ALA A 166 -24.04 21.64 27.82
CA ALA A 166 -23.06 21.29 28.82
C ALA A 166 -21.68 21.70 28.28
N ASP A 167 -21.08 22.64 29.01
CA ASP A 167 -19.75 23.22 28.83
C ASP A 167 -18.67 22.20 28.44
N LEU A 168 -18.09 22.38 27.24
CA LEU A 168 -16.77 21.86 26.91
C LEU A 168 -15.74 22.96 27.14
N GLN A 169 -15.33 23.14 28.40
CA GLN A 169 -14.12 23.89 28.74
C GLN A 169 -12.96 22.94 28.98
N GLN A 170 -12.46 22.32 27.91
CA GLN A 170 -11.07 21.83 27.84
C GLN A 170 -10.54 22.11 26.44
N GLY A 171 -9.77 23.18 26.32
CA GLY A 171 -9.11 23.56 25.08
C GLY A 171 -8.24 22.41 24.57
N THR A 172 -8.66 21.80 23.47
CA THR A 172 -7.79 20.95 22.66
C THR A 172 -6.64 21.83 22.16
N PRO A 173 -5.36 21.52 22.44
CA PRO A 173 -4.28 22.22 21.76
C PRO A 173 -4.44 22.01 20.25
N PRO A 174 -4.17 23.01 19.41
CA PRO A 174 -4.26 22.86 17.96
C PRO A 174 -3.42 21.65 17.53
N PRO A 175 -3.87 20.84 16.55
CA PRO A 175 -3.11 19.68 16.10
C PRO A 175 -1.72 20.18 15.76
N ALA A 176 -0.73 19.72 16.53
CA ALA A 176 0.67 19.98 16.24
C ALA A 176 0.83 19.60 14.78
N ALA A 177 1.06 20.62 13.94
CA ALA A 177 1.38 20.43 12.54
C ALA A 177 2.36 19.27 12.50
N LEU A 178 2.00 18.20 11.77
CA LEU A 178 2.81 17.01 11.59
C LEU A 178 4.23 17.50 11.35
N ARG A 179 5.05 17.45 12.41
CA ARG A 179 6.45 17.76 12.29
C ARG A 179 6.92 16.68 11.35
N SER A 180 7.32 17.06 10.14
CA SER A 180 8.14 16.18 9.31
C SER A 180 9.17 15.58 10.27
N PRO A 181 9.26 14.26 10.42
CA PRO A 181 10.33 13.69 11.22
C PRO A 181 11.62 14.31 10.68
N GLY A 182 12.38 14.98 11.55
CA GLY A 182 13.71 15.46 11.19
C GLY A 182 14.52 14.32 10.61
N PRO A 183 15.64 14.58 9.91
CA PRO A 183 16.41 13.54 9.22
C PRO A 183 16.70 12.38 10.19
N GLN A 184 15.90 11.32 10.09
CA GLN A 184 16.10 10.13 10.89
C GLN A 184 17.29 9.46 10.26
N THR A 185 18.37 9.28 11.03
CA THR A 185 19.61 8.66 10.57
C THR A 185 19.28 7.26 10.06
N ARG A 186 19.02 7.17 8.76
CA ARG A 186 18.95 5.92 8.01
C ARG A 186 20.36 5.41 7.94
N VAL A 187 20.67 4.34 8.66
CA VAL A 187 21.94 3.63 8.49
C VAL A 187 21.67 2.55 7.44
N PRO A 188 21.98 2.78 6.14
CA PRO A 188 21.91 1.72 5.16
C PRO A 188 23.03 0.72 5.47
N LEU A 189 22.63 -0.49 5.84
CA LEU A 189 23.53 -1.62 5.91
C LEU A 189 23.50 -2.31 4.55
N GLU A 190 24.64 -2.37 3.87
CA GLU A 190 24.74 -3.02 2.58
C GLU A 190 25.83 -4.09 2.63
N LYS A 191 25.50 -5.29 2.16
CA LYS A 191 26.45 -6.40 2.06
C LYS A 191 26.20 -7.21 0.81
N ARG A 192 27.28 -7.73 0.24
CA ARG A 192 27.26 -8.65 -0.90
C ARG A 192 27.97 -9.94 -0.52
N GLN A 193 27.32 -11.07 -0.78
CA GLN A 193 27.87 -12.40 -0.52
C GLN A 193 27.59 -13.31 -1.73
N GLY A 194 28.64 -13.63 -2.49
CA GLY A 194 28.49 -14.37 -3.74
C GLY A 194 27.62 -13.59 -4.74
N PRO A 195 26.56 -14.20 -5.31
CA PRO A 195 25.64 -13.48 -6.21
C PRO A 195 24.66 -12.57 -5.47
N VAL A 196 24.42 -12.80 -4.17
CA VAL A 196 23.38 -12.13 -3.39
C VAL A 196 23.88 -10.79 -2.84
N GLN A 197 23.10 -9.73 -3.02
CA GLN A 197 23.33 -8.42 -2.42
C GLN A 197 22.07 -8.00 -1.66
N ALA A 198 22.27 -7.43 -0.47
CA ALA A 198 21.17 -6.93 0.35
C ALA A 198 21.50 -5.54 0.89
N ARG A 199 20.51 -4.66 0.85
CA ARG A 199 20.50 -3.35 1.48
C ARG A 199 19.38 -3.31 2.51
N ILE A 200 19.70 -2.93 3.74
CA ILE A 200 18.78 -2.83 4.85
C ILE A 200 18.79 -1.39 5.36
N VAL A 201 17.63 -0.75 5.38
CA VAL A 201 17.42 0.58 5.95
C VAL A 201 16.59 0.43 7.21
N MET A 202 17.15 0.83 8.35
CA MET A 202 16.47 0.81 9.64
C MET A 202 15.92 2.19 9.97
N THR A 203 14.70 2.23 10.48
CA THR A 203 14.06 3.45 11.00
C THR A 203 13.55 3.18 12.42
N PRO A 204 14.02 3.91 13.44
CA PRO A 204 13.51 3.77 14.80
C PRO A 204 12.01 4.06 14.87
N GLY A 205 11.25 3.18 15.52
CA GLY A 205 9.83 3.34 15.82
C GLY A 205 9.58 3.50 17.32
N GLY A 206 8.37 3.90 17.70
CA GLY A 206 8.00 4.06 19.12
C GLY A 206 8.03 2.76 19.92
N GLU A 207 7.78 1.62 19.28
CA GLU A 207 7.71 0.29 19.90
C GLU A 207 8.68 -0.74 19.29
N GLY A 208 9.72 -0.30 18.55
CA GLY A 208 10.66 -1.22 17.90
C GLY A 208 11.40 -0.58 16.74
N THR A 209 11.75 -1.36 15.72
CA THR A 209 12.47 -0.88 14.53
C THR A 209 11.72 -1.27 13.26
N SER A 210 11.43 -0.27 12.41
CA SER A 210 10.92 -0.51 11.06
C SER A 210 12.09 -0.76 10.12
N ILE A 211 11.98 -1.78 9.28
CA ILE A 211 13.07 -2.23 8.42
C ILE A 211 12.58 -2.29 6.99
N GLU A 212 13.33 -1.65 6.09
CA GLU A 212 13.16 -1.78 4.64
C GLU A 212 14.34 -2.58 4.09
N VAL A 213 14.07 -3.71 3.44
CA VAL A 213 15.07 -4.63 2.91
C VAL A 213 14.93 -4.71 1.40
N SER A 214 16.01 -4.43 0.69
CA SER A 214 16.15 -4.70 -0.73
C SER A 214 17.12 -5.84 -0.95
N VAL A 215 16.73 -6.85 -1.73
CA VAL A 215 17.60 -7.97 -2.09
C VAL A 215 17.67 -8.14 -3.61
N SER A 216 18.87 -8.42 -4.11
CA SER A 216 19.15 -8.75 -5.51
C SER A 216 20.07 -9.97 -5.63
N GLY A 217 20.05 -10.63 -6.79
CA GLY A 217 20.89 -11.80 -7.07
C GLY A 217 20.42 -13.12 -6.43
N VAL A 218 19.16 -13.17 -5.98
CA VAL A 218 18.46 -14.40 -5.57
C VAL A 218 17.57 -14.86 -6.72
N ALA A 219 17.45 -16.18 -6.92
CA ALA A 219 16.64 -16.72 -8.01
C ALA A 219 15.14 -16.42 -7.83
N ASP A 220 14.46 -16.12 -8.93
CA ASP A 220 13.00 -15.97 -8.97
C ASP A 220 12.29 -17.23 -8.42
N GLY A 221 11.18 -17.03 -7.72
CA GLY A 221 10.43 -18.06 -7.01
C GLY A 221 11.01 -18.44 -5.64
N THR A 222 12.20 -17.96 -5.26
CA THR A 222 12.78 -18.28 -3.96
C THR A 222 12.02 -17.58 -2.84
N SER A 223 11.52 -18.33 -1.86
CA SER A 223 10.94 -17.76 -0.65
C SER A 223 12.05 -17.40 0.34
N CYS A 224 12.17 -16.13 0.67
CA CYS A 224 13.16 -15.56 1.56
C CYS A 224 12.52 -15.11 2.88
N ARG A 225 13.30 -15.15 3.96
CA ARG A 225 12.96 -14.61 5.27
C ARG A 225 14.11 -13.77 5.81
N VAL A 226 13.79 -12.62 6.41
CA VAL A 226 14.73 -11.80 7.18
C VAL A 226 14.46 -11.96 8.66
N ILE A 227 15.54 -12.16 9.41
CA ILE A 227 15.56 -12.31 10.86
C ILE A 227 16.50 -11.25 11.42
N ALA A 228 16.03 -10.46 12.39
CA ALA A 228 16.85 -9.56 13.19
C ALA A 228 17.49 -10.35 14.34
N LEU A 229 18.80 -10.18 14.50
CA LEU A 229 19.54 -10.79 15.60
C LEU A 229 19.68 -9.76 16.73
N GLY A 230 19.27 -10.13 17.94
CA GLY A 230 19.45 -9.36 19.15
C GLY A 230 20.87 -9.49 19.73
N LEU A 231 21.33 -8.49 20.47
CA LEU A 231 22.60 -8.53 21.23
C LEU A 231 22.60 -9.66 22.29
N ASP A 232 21.43 -10.01 22.79
CA ASP A 232 21.16 -11.12 23.73
C ASP A 232 21.11 -12.50 23.06
N GLY A 233 21.24 -12.56 21.73
CA GLY A 233 21.11 -13.79 20.95
C GLY A 233 19.69 -14.12 20.51
N THR A 234 18.71 -13.27 20.83
CA THR A 234 17.32 -13.45 20.39
C THR A 234 17.23 -13.33 18.86
N GLU A 235 16.48 -14.23 18.22
CA GLU A 235 16.16 -14.15 16.80
C GLU A 235 14.72 -13.67 16.63
N SER A 236 14.54 -12.45 16.11
CA SER A 236 13.22 -11.84 15.89
C SER A 236 12.87 -11.83 14.40
N PRO A 237 11.79 -12.49 13.96
CA PRO A 237 11.39 -12.50 12.55
C PRO A 237 10.93 -11.10 12.11
N VAL A 238 11.45 -10.62 10.97
CA VAL A 238 11.15 -9.28 10.45
C VAL A 238 10.09 -9.34 9.34
N ALA A 239 10.32 -10.19 8.34
CA ALA A 239 9.47 -10.36 7.17
C ALA A 239 9.81 -11.65 6.42
N SER A 240 8.85 -12.14 5.64
CA SER A 240 9.06 -13.19 4.63
C SER A 240 8.39 -12.81 3.32
N TRP A 241 9.04 -13.11 2.20
CA TRP A 241 8.53 -12.81 0.87
C TRP A 241 9.00 -13.85 -0.15
N THR A 242 8.43 -13.83 -1.35
CA THR A 242 8.93 -14.61 -2.48
C THR A 242 9.58 -13.68 -3.49
N VAL A 243 10.79 -14.01 -3.92
CA VAL A 243 11.53 -13.26 -4.96
C VAL A 243 10.78 -13.46 -6.27
N GLY A 244 10.30 -12.37 -6.88
CA GLY A 244 9.45 -12.40 -8.08
C GLY A 244 8.07 -11.82 -7.81
N GLY A 245 7.65 -10.86 -8.63
CA GLY A 245 6.39 -10.12 -8.47
C GLY A 245 6.47 -8.62 -8.78
N GLY A 246 7.67 -8.08 -8.98
CA GLY A 246 7.88 -6.71 -9.46
C GLY A 246 7.91 -6.60 -10.98
N ASP A 247 7.82 -5.37 -11.50
CA ASP A 247 8.08 -5.07 -12.91
C ASP A 247 9.38 -5.76 -13.33
N LYS A 248 9.37 -6.46 -14.48
CA LYS A 248 10.54 -7.20 -15.02
C LYS A 248 11.78 -6.32 -15.27
N ASN A 249 11.68 -5.02 -15.03
CA ASN A 249 12.73 -4.03 -15.18
C ASN A 249 13.38 -3.63 -13.83
N THR A 250 12.92 -4.17 -12.70
CA THR A 250 13.49 -3.90 -11.37
C THR A 250 14.15 -5.16 -10.83
N ALA A 251 15.47 -5.27 -10.96
CA ALA A 251 16.28 -6.39 -10.45
C ALA A 251 16.46 -6.38 -8.92
N GLU A 252 15.80 -5.46 -8.22
CA GLU A 252 15.88 -5.25 -6.78
C GLU A 252 14.46 -5.34 -6.22
N ALA A 253 14.21 -6.34 -5.39
CA ALA A 253 12.92 -6.51 -4.74
C ALA A 253 12.99 -5.89 -3.34
N THR A 254 12.20 -4.84 -3.10
CA THR A 254 12.15 -4.09 -1.83
C THR A 254 10.94 -4.51 -1.02
N PHE A 255 11.17 -4.80 0.27
CA PHE A 255 10.17 -5.27 1.22
C PHE A 255 10.27 -4.49 2.52
N ALA A 256 9.14 -4.23 3.15
CA ALA A 256 9.08 -3.61 4.47
C ALA A 256 8.68 -4.63 5.53
N GLY A 257 9.27 -4.53 6.71
CA GLY A 257 8.98 -5.37 7.87
C GLY A 257 9.20 -4.61 9.18
N HIS A 258 8.89 -5.28 10.28
CA HIS A 258 8.99 -4.72 11.63
C HIS A 258 9.61 -5.75 12.58
N THR A 259 10.32 -5.26 13.60
CA THR A 259 10.78 -6.07 14.73
C THR A 259 10.55 -5.31 16.03
N GLU A 260 10.22 -6.05 17.08
CA GLU A 260 10.10 -5.54 18.45
C GLU A 260 11.46 -5.12 19.03
N LEU A 261 12.58 -5.55 18.42
CA LEU A 261 13.91 -5.11 18.82
C LEU A 261 14.10 -3.62 18.49
N THR A 262 14.49 -2.84 19.50
CA THR A 262 14.95 -1.47 19.32
C THR A 262 16.31 -1.46 18.61
N ILE A 263 16.61 -0.38 17.86
CA ILE A 263 17.79 -0.32 17.00
C ILE A 263 19.11 -0.57 17.75
N ASP A 264 19.20 -0.12 19.01
CA ASP A 264 20.34 -0.31 19.91
C ASP A 264 20.50 -1.74 20.42
N ARG A 265 19.48 -2.59 20.26
CA ARG A 265 19.49 -4.01 20.65
C ARG A 265 19.77 -4.95 19.49
N ILE A 266 19.88 -4.44 18.27
CA ILE A 266 20.14 -5.25 17.07
C ILE A 266 21.65 -5.40 16.87
N ARG A 267 22.12 -6.64 16.71
CA ARG A 267 23.52 -6.96 16.36
C ARG A 267 23.72 -7.29 14.88
N GLY A 268 22.65 -7.47 14.13
CA GLY A 268 22.71 -7.86 12.72
C GLY A 268 21.43 -8.48 12.19
N PHE A 269 21.51 -8.94 10.95
CA PHE A 269 20.40 -9.54 10.21
C PHE A 269 20.86 -10.79 9.45
N VAL A 270 19.97 -11.76 9.34
CA VAL A 270 20.16 -12.95 8.52
C VAL A 270 19.04 -13.05 7.50
N ILE A 271 19.42 -13.28 6.24
CA ILE A 271 18.51 -13.61 5.15
C ILE A 271 18.65 -15.11 4.88
N SER A 272 17.55 -15.83 4.94
CA SER A 272 17.49 -17.28 4.71
C SER A 272 16.44 -17.63 3.67
N ASP A 273 16.59 -18.76 3.00
CA ASP A 273 15.53 -19.33 2.16
C ASP A 273 14.53 -20.18 2.96
N SER A 274 13.51 -20.72 2.29
CA SER A 274 12.50 -21.60 2.90
C SER A 274 13.05 -22.90 3.48
N THR A 275 14.26 -23.32 3.09
CA THR A 275 14.93 -24.50 3.64
C THR A 275 15.72 -24.19 4.91
N GLY A 276 15.77 -22.91 5.31
CA GLY A 276 16.57 -22.43 6.43
C GLY A 276 18.04 -22.19 6.08
N LYS A 277 18.43 -22.33 4.81
CA LYS A 277 19.80 -22.05 4.37
C LYS A 277 20.04 -20.55 4.42
N ARG A 278 21.08 -20.14 5.16
CA ARG A 278 21.51 -18.75 5.26
C ARG A 278 22.10 -18.30 3.92
N LEU A 279 21.43 -17.37 3.26
CA LEU A 279 21.87 -16.77 2.00
C LEU A 279 22.85 -15.62 2.24
N LEU A 280 22.60 -14.83 3.27
CA LEU A 280 23.39 -13.65 3.60
C LEU A 280 23.25 -13.29 5.09
N SER A 281 24.35 -12.88 5.72
CA SER A 281 24.36 -12.40 7.12
C SER A 281 25.05 -11.05 7.19
N ILE A 282 24.40 -10.03 7.73
CA ILE A 282 24.95 -8.67 7.91
C ILE A 282 25.09 -8.39 9.39
N ASP A 283 26.30 -8.06 9.83
CA ASP A 283 26.53 -7.61 11.20
C ASP A 283 26.26 -6.11 11.30
N TYR A 284 25.66 -5.70 12.41
CA TYR A 284 25.42 -4.30 12.75
C TYR A 284 26.04 -4.03 14.12
N THR A 285 26.99 -3.09 14.13
CA THR A 285 27.52 -2.53 15.37
C THR A 285 26.88 -1.16 15.53
N PRO A 286 26.07 -0.93 16.57
CA PRO A 286 25.42 0.36 16.80
C PRO A 286 26.42 1.50 17.06
#